data_AF-A0A0D7PJR2-F1
#
_entry.id   AF-A0A0D7PJR2-F1
#
_cell.length_a   1.000
_cell.length_b   1.000
_cell.length_c   1.000
_cell.angle_alpha   90.00
_cell.angle_beta   90.00
_cell.angle_gamma   90.00
#
_symmetry.space_group_name_H-M   'P 1'
#
loop_
_entity.id
_entity.type
_entity.pdbx_description
1 polymer ?
#
loop_
_entity_poly.entity_id
_entity_poly.type
_entity_poly.pdbx_seq_one_letter_code
_entity_poly.pdbx_strand_id
1 'polypeptide(L)' 'MVTKEQGVYTADGVNVPVVTEGSTFEELQANIREAVALYFEDENAASLGFSTSPAILTNFELAPALHEGRA' A
#
# COMPACT_ATOMS: atom_id res chain seq x y z
N MET A 1 4.24 -1.32 -0.72
CA MET A 1 5.05 -0.17 -0.28
C MET A 1 4.22 1.08 -0.47
N VAL A 2 4.25 2.01 0.48
CA VAL A 2 3.65 3.33 0.29
C VAL A 2 4.74 4.39 0.18
N THR A 3 4.66 5.19 -0.88
CA THR A 3 5.49 6.38 -1.09
C THR A 3 4.60 7.62 -1.14
N LYS A 4 5.20 8.80 -0.96
CA LYS A 4 4.51 10.08 -1.15
C LYS A 4 5.31 10.98 -2.07
N GLU A 5 4.75 11.31 -3.21
CA GLU A 5 5.36 12.17 -4.21
C GLU A 5 4.37 13.23 -4.69
N GLN A 6 4.83 14.47 -4.88
CA GLN A 6 4.01 15.58 -5.39
C GLN A 6 2.66 15.79 -4.67
N GLY A 7 2.59 15.42 -3.39
CA GLY A 7 1.39 15.56 -2.57
C GLY A 7 0.42 14.38 -2.60
N VAL A 8 0.69 13.35 -3.42
CA VAL A 8 -0.11 12.14 -3.56
C VAL A 8 0.58 10.98 -2.87
N TYR A 9 -0.19 10.13 -2.19
CA TYR A 9 0.29 8.85 -1.69
C TYR A 9 0.05 7.77 -2.74
N THR A 10 1.04 6.93 -3.00
CA THR A 10 0.92 5.78 -3.90
C THR A 10 1.23 4.51 -3.13
N ALA A 11 0.37 3.49 -3.27
CA ALA A 11 0.56 2.17 -2.69
C ALA A 11 0.80 1.14 -3.80
N ASP A 12 1.94 0.47 -3.75
CA ASP A 12 2.35 -0.60 -4.65
C ASP A 12 2.33 -1.96 -3.91
N GLY A 13 1.60 -2.94 -4.45
CA GLY A 13 1.45 -4.27 -3.89
C GLY A 13 2.68 -5.14 -4.11
N VAL A 14 3.28 -5.63 -3.01
CA VAL A 14 4.45 -6.53 -3.08
C VAL A 14 4.05 -7.98 -3.32
N ASN A 15 2.95 -8.42 -2.68
CA ASN A 15 2.47 -9.79 -2.75
C ASN A 15 1.32 -9.98 -3.76
N VAL A 16 0.66 -8.89 -4.15
CA VAL A 16 -0.45 -8.89 -5.10
C VAL A 16 -0.20 -7.80 -6.14
N PRO A 17 -0.55 -8.02 -7.41
CA PRO A 17 -0.30 -7.07 -8.51
C PRO A 17 -1.33 -5.92 -8.49
N VAL A 18 -1.32 -5.13 -7.43
CA VAL A 18 -2.24 -4.02 -7.20
C VAL A 18 -1.46 -2.73 -7.02
N VAL A 19 -1.88 -1.68 -7.71
CA VAL A 19 -1.37 -0.31 -7.50
C VAL A 19 -2.57 0.61 -7.32
N THR A 20 -2.49 1.51 -6.34
CA THR A 20 -3.52 2.52 -6.10
C THR A 20 -2.92 3.77 -5.48
N GLU A 21 -3.67 4.87 -5.44
CA GLU A 21 -3.22 6.16 -4.93
C GLU A 21 -4.32 6.88 -4.15
N GLY A 22 -3.95 7.89 -3.38
CA GLY A 22 -4.89 8.73 -2.62
C GLY A 22 -4.26 10.07 -2.26
N SER A 23 -5.10 11.12 -2.21
CA SER A 23 -4.69 12.46 -1.81
C SER A 23 -4.50 12.58 -0.29
N THR A 24 -5.19 11.73 0.47
CA THR A 24 -5.02 11.60 1.93
C THR A 24 -4.65 10.16 2.32
N PHE A 25 -4.16 10.00 3.55
CA PHE A 25 -3.84 8.69 4.09
C PHE A 25 -5.10 7.82 4.24
N GLU A 26 -6.22 8.43 4.63
CA GLU A 26 -7.52 7.77 4.79
C GLU A 26 -8.06 7.29 3.44
N GLU A 27 -7.98 8.12 2.41
CA GLU A 27 -8.36 7.77 1.04
C GLU A 27 -7.50 6.61 0.53
N LEU A 28 -6.17 6.70 0.67
CA LEU A 28 -5.26 5.63 0.30
C LEU A 28 -5.63 4.32 1.01
N GLN A 29 -5.96 4.38 2.31
CA GLN A 29 -6.33 3.20 3.07
C GLN A 29 -7.64 2.56 2.60
N ALA A 30 -8.62 3.36 2.18
CA ALA A 30 -9.85 2.87 1.58
C ALA A 30 -9.55 2.19 0.23
N ASN A 31 -8.77 2.87 -0.62
CA ASN A 31 -8.43 2.38 -1.96
C ASN A 31 -7.59 1.10 -1.92
N ILE A 32 -6.66 0.96 -0.97
CA ILE A 32 -5.90 -0.29 -0.76
C ILE A 32 -6.85 -1.46 -0.46
N ARG A 33 -7.84 -1.25 0.42
CA ARG A 33 -8.78 -2.33 0.78
C ARG A 33 -9.66 -2.72 -0.40
N GLU A 34 -10.15 -1.74 -1.15
CA GLU A 34 -10.96 -1.99 -2.35
C GLU A 34 -10.15 -2.73 -3.40
N ALA A 35 -8.96 -2.26 -3.73
CA ALA A 35 -8.14 -2.87 -4.77
C ALA A 35 -7.67 -4.30 -4.40
N VAL A 36 -7.38 -4.55 -3.12
CA VAL A 36 -7.13 -5.92 -2.63
C VAL A 36 -8.39 -6.78 -2.66
N ALA A 37 -9.56 -6.24 -2.28
CA ALA A 37 -10.81 -6.98 -2.36
C ALA A 37 -11.17 -7.36 -3.81
N LEU A 38 -10.97 -6.44 -4.77
CA LEU A 38 -11.15 -6.70 -6.20
C LEU A 38 -10.20 -7.79 -6.71
N TYR A 39 -8.95 -7.81 -6.24
CA TYR A 39 -8.01 -8.87 -6.60
C TYR A 39 -8.46 -10.27 -6.15
N PHE A 40 -9.21 -10.36 -5.05
CA PHE A 40 -9.76 -11.60 -4.51
C PHE A 40 -11.24 -11.84 -4.86
N GLU A 41 -11.86 -11.03 -5.73
CA GLU A 41 -13.31 -11.10 -5.98
C GLU A 41 -13.73 -12.45 -6.58
N ASP A 42 -12.97 -12.95 -7.55
CA ASP A 42 -13.29 -14.18 -8.30
C ASP A 42 -12.58 -15.44 -7.77
N GLU A 43 -11.65 -15.29 -6.82
CA GLU A 43 -10.78 -16.37 -6.34
C GLU A 43 -10.71 -16.46 -4.81
N ASN A 44 -10.70 -17.68 -4.27
CA ASN A 44 -10.41 -17.87 -2.86
C ASN A 44 -8.94 -17.52 -2.59
N ALA A 45 -8.66 -16.72 -1.56
CA ALA A 45 -7.28 -16.37 -1.18
C ALA A 45 -6.32 -17.60 -1.13
N ALA A 46 -6.82 -18.77 -0.71
CA ALA A 46 -6.05 -20.01 -0.70
C ALA A 46 -5.66 -20.56 -2.08
N SER A 47 -6.47 -20.36 -3.14
CA SER A 47 -6.08 -20.76 -4.51
C SER A 47 -4.91 -19.94 -5.03
N LEU A 48 -4.79 -18.70 -4.57
CA LEU A 48 -3.71 -17.77 -4.87
C LEU A 48 -2.49 -17.92 -3.93
N GLY A 49 -2.49 -18.91 -3.03
CA GLY A 49 -1.37 -19.21 -2.14
C GLY A 49 -1.35 -18.41 -0.84
N PHE A 50 -2.43 -17.72 -0.50
CA PHE A 50 -2.57 -16.98 0.77
C PHE A 50 -3.26 -17.83 1.86
N SER A 51 -3.21 -17.34 3.11
CA SER A 51 -4.05 -17.89 4.17
C SER A 51 -5.53 -17.60 3.89
N THR A 52 -6.44 -18.31 4.56
CA THR A 52 -7.90 -18.12 4.43
C THR A 52 -8.40 -16.76 4.90
N SER A 53 -7.58 -16.05 5.69
CA SER A 53 -7.85 -14.70 6.17
C SER A 53 -6.54 -13.91 6.15
N PRO A 54 -6.09 -13.44 4.98
CA PRO A 54 -4.85 -12.72 4.86
C PRO A 54 -4.96 -11.35 5.53
N ALA A 55 -3.82 -10.83 6.01
CA ALA A 55 -3.72 -9.48 6.52
C ALA A 55 -3.01 -8.58 5.50
N ILE A 56 -3.46 -7.34 5.38
CA ILE A 56 -2.73 -6.31 4.62
C ILE A 56 -1.71 -5.67 5.57
N LEU A 57 -0.42 -5.88 5.29
CA LEU A 57 0.67 -5.19 5.97
C LEU A 57 1.23 -4.10 5.06
N THR A 58 1.32 -2.88 5.57
CA THR A 58 1.73 -1.71 4.79
C THR A 58 2.93 -1.05 5.44
N ASN A 59 3.99 -0.88 4.66
CA ASN A 59 5.16 -0.09 5.05
C ASN A 59 5.11 1.26 4.35
N PHE A 60 5.47 2.32 5.09
CA PHE A 60 5.55 3.69 4.59
C PHE A 60 7.00 4.10 4.48
N GLU A 61 7.39 4.53 3.29
CA GLU A 61 8.71 5.08 3.04
C GLU A 61 8.73 6.56 3.45
N LEU A 62 9.73 6.92 4.26
CA LEU A 62 9.94 8.27 4.77
C LEU A 62 11.36 8.71 4.44
N ALA A 63 11.49 9.90 3.87
CA ALA A 63 12.80 10.53 3.74
C ALA A 63 13.31 10.97 5.12
N PRO A 64 14.60 10.77 5.45
CA PRO A 64 15.16 11.25 6.70
C PRO A 64 15.17 12.78 6.74
N ALA A 65 14.86 13.36 7.90
CA ALA A 65 15.15 14.77 8.15
C ALA A 65 16.66 14.92 8.42
N LEU A 66 17.43 15.21 7.38
CA LEU A 66 18.86 15.48 7.53
C LEU A 66 19.05 16.88 8.11
N HIS A 67 19.66 16.96 9.29
CA HIS A 67 20.17 18.22 9.81
C HIS A 67 21.58 18.43 9.27
N GLU A 68 21.79 19.47 8.46
CA GLU A 68 23.14 19.92 8.14
C GLU A 68 23.78 20.43 9.43
N GLY A 69 24.71 19.66 9.97
CA GLY A 69 25.58 20.13 11.03
C GLY A 69 26.30 21.38 10.51
N ARG A 70 26.09 22.53 11.17
CA ARG A 70 26.89 23.72 10.93
C ARG A 70 28.37 23.35 11.15
N ALA A 71 29.12 23.27 10.05
CA ALA A 71 30.58 23.20 10.06
C ALA A 71 31.18 24.54 10.53
#